data_AF-A0A973GT15-F1
#
_entry.id   AF-A0A973GT15-F1
#
_cell.length_a   1.000
_cell.length_b   1.000
_cell.length_c   1.000
_cell.angle_alpha   90.00
_cell.angle_beta   90.00
_cell.angle_gamma   90.00
#
_symmetry.space_group_name_H-M   'P 1'
#
loop_
_entity.id
_entity.type
_entity.pdbx_description
1 polymer ?
#
loop_
_entity_poly.entity_id
_entity_poly.type
_entity_poly.pdbx_seq_one_letter_code
_entity_poly.pdbx_strand_id
1 'polypeptide(L)'
;YTKEEDDLSIQNLLRNSEDAMYREKSIESERNRKDMIGVIAQALYEKCPQEEAHAKRVSMLCHYLAVALRCSKEDVQKAEIAGLFHDIGKVAINCEILLKDSTLDDKEWQIIKQHTEIGSKVIGESSEFKDISKAILHHHERYDGKGYPSGMKWDEIPLISRIICLAETFDSI
;
A
#
# COMPACT_ATOMS: atom_id res chain seq x y z
N TYR A 1 -8.77 -33.56 45.75
CA TYR A 1 -7.84 -33.10 44.72
C TYR A 1 -8.00 -34.01 43.53
N THR A 2 -8.93 -33.65 42.66
CA THR A 2 -9.62 -34.50 41.70
C THR A 2 -9.06 -34.26 40.31
N LYS A 3 -8.78 -35.34 39.56
CA LYS A 3 -8.23 -35.36 38.19
C LYS A 3 -8.88 -34.39 37.20
N GLU A 4 -10.12 -33.95 37.47
CA GLU A 4 -10.86 -32.99 36.65
C GLU A 4 -10.29 -31.56 36.69
N GLU A 5 -9.71 -31.11 37.82
CA GLU A 5 -9.08 -29.78 37.91
C GLU A 5 -7.75 -29.73 37.12
N ASP A 6 -6.99 -30.83 37.14
CA ASP A 6 -5.75 -30.96 36.38
C ASP A 6 -6.01 -31.05 34.87
N ASP A 7 -7.08 -31.74 34.44
CA ASP A 7 -7.45 -31.84 33.03
C ASP A 7 -7.93 -30.49 32.46
N LEU A 8 -8.73 -29.73 33.23
CA LEU A 8 -9.10 -28.35 32.90
C LEU A 8 -7.87 -27.41 32.85
N SER A 9 -6.89 -27.60 33.73
CA SER A 9 -5.64 -26.82 33.74
C SER A 9 -4.80 -27.09 32.48
N ILE A 10 -4.65 -28.36 32.09
CA ILE A 10 -3.91 -28.77 30.89
C ILE A 10 -4.60 -28.26 29.62
N GLN A 11 -5.93 -28.36 29.52
CA GLN A 11 -6.69 -27.85 28.37
C GLN A 11 -6.55 -26.33 28.21
N ASN A 12 -6.61 -25.59 29.32
CA ASN A 12 -6.40 -24.14 29.30
C ASN A 12 -4.97 -23.77 28.90
N LEU A 13 -3.97 -24.52 29.36
CA LEU A 13 -2.57 -24.32 28.98
C LEU A 13 -2.36 -24.57 27.48
N LEU A 14 -2.94 -25.65 26.93
CA LEU A 14 -2.89 -25.95 25.50
C LEU A 14 -3.54 -24.86 24.65
N ARG A 15 -4.75 -24.42 25.02
CA ARG A 15 -5.46 -23.35 24.31
C ARG A 15 -4.70 -22.02 24.32
N ASN A 16 -4.14 -21.64 25.47
CA ASN A 16 -3.32 -20.42 25.56
C ASN A 16 -2.05 -20.52 24.71
N SER A 17 -1.45 -21.71 24.64
CA SER A 17 -0.27 -21.98 23.81
C SER A 17 -0.61 -21.90 22.31
N GLU A 18 -1.76 -22.45 21.90
CA GLU A 18 -2.28 -22.32 20.54
C GLU A 18 -2.54 -20.85 20.18
N ASP A 19 -3.25 -20.10 21.03
CA ASP A 19 -3.56 -18.69 20.80
C ASP A 19 -2.29 -17.82 20.72
N ALA A 20 -1.24 -18.17 21.48
CA ALA A 20 0.06 -17.51 21.40
C ALA A 20 0.77 -17.85 20.08
N MET A 21 0.78 -19.12 19.68
CA MET A 21 1.38 -19.59 18.43
C MET A 21 0.70 -18.95 17.21
N TYR A 22 -0.62 -18.84 17.18
CA TYR A 22 -1.35 -18.18 16.09
C TYR A 22 -1.00 -16.69 15.98
N ARG A 23 -0.84 -16.01 17.12
CA ARG A 23 -0.41 -14.60 17.15
C ARG A 23 1.02 -14.44 16.64
N GLU A 24 1.93 -15.27 17.10
CA GLU A 24 3.33 -15.25 16.67
C GLU A 24 3.45 -15.50 15.15
N LYS A 25 2.77 -16.53 14.65
CA LYS A 25 2.72 -16.82 13.21
C LYS A 25 2.15 -15.66 12.38
N SER A 26 1.15 -14.94 12.91
CA SER A 26 0.56 -13.78 12.23
C SER A 26 1.55 -12.62 12.15
N ILE A 27 2.22 -12.30 13.27
CA ILE A 27 3.25 -11.25 13.35
C ILE A 27 4.42 -11.59 12.41
N GLU A 28 4.87 -12.85 12.41
CA GLU A 28 5.93 -13.31 11.51
C GLU A 28 5.52 -13.16 10.04
N SER A 29 4.29 -13.54 9.69
CA SER A 29 3.76 -13.39 8.33
C SER A 29 3.69 -11.92 7.89
N GLU A 30 3.28 -11.01 8.78
CA GLU A 30 3.27 -9.56 8.52
C GLU A 30 4.67 -9.00 8.33
N ARG A 31 5.63 -9.43 9.16
CA ARG A 31 7.04 -9.05 9.02
C ARG A 31 7.62 -9.51 7.68
N ASN A 32 7.43 -10.78 7.35
CA ASN A 32 7.91 -11.35 6.09
C ASN A 32 7.32 -10.61 4.87
N ARG A 33 6.06 -10.15 4.97
CA ARG A 33 5.43 -9.33 3.94
C ARG A 33 6.08 -7.97 3.79
N LYS A 34 6.35 -7.27 4.91
CA LYS A 34 7.05 -5.98 4.90
C LYS A 34 8.42 -6.09 4.25
N ASP A 35 9.16 -7.14 4.60
CA ASP A 35 10.49 -7.40 4.01
C ASP A 35 10.37 -7.65 2.49
N MET A 36 9.38 -8.45 2.05
CA MET A 36 9.13 -8.70 0.63
C MET A 36 8.74 -7.41 -0.13
N ILE A 37 7.86 -6.57 0.43
CA ILE A 37 7.48 -5.27 -0.15
C ILE A 37 8.73 -4.38 -0.29
N GLY A 38 9.59 -4.35 0.72
CA GLY A 38 10.85 -3.60 0.70
C GLY A 38 11.79 -4.06 -0.42
N VAL A 39 11.93 -5.38 -0.63
CA VAL A 39 12.75 -5.94 -1.71
C VAL A 39 12.19 -5.54 -3.09
N ILE A 40 10.88 -5.60 -3.28
CA ILE A 40 10.24 -5.23 -4.55
C ILE A 40 10.41 -3.72 -4.83
N ALA A 41 10.23 -2.88 -3.81
CA ALA A 41 10.46 -1.45 -3.93
C ALA A 41 11.93 -1.15 -4.29
N GLN A 42 12.88 -1.83 -3.65
CA GLN A 42 14.29 -1.70 -3.99
C GLN A 42 14.58 -2.10 -5.44
N ALA A 43 13.98 -3.18 -5.94
CA ALA A 43 14.11 -3.58 -7.33
C ALA A 43 13.55 -2.53 -8.32
N LEU A 44 12.44 -1.86 -7.96
CA LEU A 44 11.93 -0.72 -8.73
C LEU A 44 12.95 0.42 -8.76
N TYR A 45 13.52 0.78 -7.62
CA TYR A 45 14.48 1.89 -7.52
C TYR A 45 15.79 1.62 -8.25
N GLU A 46 16.31 0.39 -8.19
CA GLU A 46 17.50 0.02 -8.97
C GLU A 46 17.25 0.12 -10.48
N LYS A 47 16.04 -0.26 -10.89
CA LYS A 47 15.61 -0.25 -12.29
C LYS A 47 15.33 1.18 -12.79
N CYS A 48 14.73 2.03 -11.97
CA CYS A 48 14.31 3.38 -12.31
C CYS A 48 14.57 4.31 -11.08
N PRO A 49 15.80 4.84 -10.90
CA PRO A 49 16.24 5.52 -9.66
C PRO A 49 15.47 6.78 -9.25
N GLN A 50 14.90 7.50 -10.21
CA GLN A 50 14.10 8.70 -9.93
C GLN A 50 12.84 8.40 -9.09
N GLU A 51 12.33 7.17 -9.15
CA GLU A 51 11.15 6.76 -8.38
C GLU A 51 11.41 6.77 -6.87
N GLU A 52 12.65 6.52 -6.41
CA GLU A 52 12.95 6.50 -4.97
C GLU A 52 12.81 7.88 -4.33
N ALA A 53 13.37 8.90 -5.00
CA ALA A 53 13.31 10.27 -4.52
C ALA A 53 11.87 10.79 -4.58
N HIS A 54 11.13 10.45 -5.63
CA HIS A 54 9.71 10.77 -5.77
C HIS A 54 8.88 10.14 -4.65
N ALA A 55 8.99 8.81 -4.45
CA ALA A 55 8.25 8.08 -3.43
C ALA A 55 8.47 8.66 -2.02
N LYS A 56 9.71 9.03 -1.68
CA LYS A 56 10.02 9.66 -0.39
C LYS A 56 9.36 11.05 -0.23
N ARG A 57 9.34 11.87 -1.28
CA ARG A 57 8.69 13.18 -1.23
C ARG A 57 7.17 13.05 -1.13
N VAL A 58 6.56 12.19 -1.93
CA VAL A 58 5.11 11.90 -1.87
C VAL A 58 4.72 11.35 -0.50
N SER A 59 5.47 10.39 0.05
CA SER A 59 5.24 9.86 1.41
C SER A 59 5.21 10.96 2.47
N MET A 60 6.20 11.86 2.43
CA MET A 60 6.28 12.99 3.36
C MET A 60 5.13 13.99 3.17
N LEU A 61 4.74 14.29 1.93
CA LEU A 61 3.59 15.15 1.64
C LEU A 61 2.28 14.51 2.15
N CYS A 62 2.09 13.21 1.93
CA CYS A 62 0.95 12.46 2.45
C CYS A 62 0.85 12.54 3.98
N HIS A 63 1.98 12.42 4.68
CA HIS A 63 2.06 12.60 6.13
C HIS A 63 1.53 13.98 6.54
N TYR A 64 2.09 15.06 5.97
CA TYR A 64 1.70 16.42 6.33
C TYR A 64 0.25 16.74 5.99
N LEU A 65 -0.25 16.27 4.84
CA LEU A 65 -1.65 16.43 4.45
C LEU A 65 -2.58 15.69 5.41
N ALA A 66 -2.28 14.44 5.77
CA ALA A 66 -3.09 13.68 6.73
C ALA A 66 -3.12 14.33 8.11
N VAL A 67 -1.98 14.87 8.59
CA VAL A 67 -1.92 15.63 9.85
C VAL A 67 -2.75 16.91 9.77
N ALA A 68 -2.64 17.66 8.67
CA ALA A 68 -3.41 18.90 8.47
C ALA A 68 -4.93 18.65 8.42
N LEU A 69 -5.34 17.50 7.88
CA LEU A 69 -6.73 17.02 7.86
C LEU A 69 -7.21 16.47 9.21
N ARG A 70 -6.33 16.43 10.24
CA ARG A 70 -6.61 15.90 11.58
C ARG A 70 -7.02 14.43 11.57
N CYS A 71 -6.41 13.64 10.67
CA CYS A 71 -6.57 12.20 10.65
C CYS A 71 -6.05 11.56 11.96
N SER A 72 -6.48 10.33 12.23
CA SER A 72 -5.95 9.55 13.34
C SER A 72 -4.46 9.26 13.15
N LYS A 73 -3.72 8.96 14.23
CA LYS A 73 -2.29 8.58 14.12
C LYS A 73 -2.10 7.35 13.21
N GLU A 74 -3.03 6.41 13.27
CA GLU A 74 -3.04 5.21 12.43
C GLU A 74 -3.22 5.58 10.95
N ASP A 75 -4.16 6.47 10.63
CA ASP A 75 -4.41 6.89 9.25
C ASP A 75 -3.27 7.75 8.68
N VAL A 76 -2.61 8.55 9.51
CA VAL A 76 -1.38 9.27 9.11
C VAL A 76 -0.29 8.28 8.71
N GLN A 77 -0.07 7.23 9.50
CA GLN A 77 0.90 6.17 9.17
C GLN A 77 0.50 5.42 7.90
N LYS A 78 -0.78 5.07 7.75
CA LYS A 78 -1.28 4.45 6.51
C LYS A 78 -1.07 5.35 5.30
N ALA A 79 -1.30 6.66 5.41
CA ALA A 79 -1.08 7.60 4.32
C ALA A 79 0.40 7.75 3.95
N GLU A 80 1.29 7.78 4.93
CA GLU A 80 2.73 7.81 4.73
C GLU A 80 3.23 6.56 4.00
N ILE A 81 2.81 5.37 4.46
CA ILE A 81 3.15 4.09 3.84
C ILE A 81 2.56 3.96 2.44
N ALA A 82 1.28 4.33 2.26
CA ALA A 82 0.62 4.26 0.97
C ALA A 82 1.27 5.23 -0.04
N GLY A 83 1.66 6.43 0.39
CA GLY A 83 2.43 7.37 -0.44
C GLY A 83 3.82 6.84 -0.81
N LEU A 84 4.49 6.13 0.10
CA LEU A 84 5.81 5.54 -0.19
C LEU A 84 5.74 4.42 -1.23
N PHE A 85 4.65 3.64 -1.26
CA PHE A 85 4.52 2.47 -2.11
C PHE A 85 3.47 2.61 -3.22
N HIS A 86 2.92 3.80 -3.46
CA HIS A 86 1.86 4.01 -4.47
C HIS A 86 2.25 3.51 -5.87
N ASP A 87 3.52 3.67 -6.20
CA ASP A 87 4.09 3.31 -7.49
C ASP A 87 4.79 1.95 -7.54
N ILE A 88 4.72 1.14 -6.47
CA ILE A 88 5.45 -0.14 -6.39
C ILE A 88 5.11 -1.08 -7.57
N GLY A 89 3.91 -0.97 -8.13
CA GLY A 89 3.50 -1.74 -9.30
C GLY A 89 4.28 -1.42 -10.58
N LYS A 90 4.95 -0.27 -10.67
CA LYS A 90 5.80 0.09 -11.82
C LYS A 90 6.98 -0.86 -12.00
N VAL A 91 7.32 -1.67 -10.98
CA VAL A 91 8.34 -2.71 -11.09
C VAL A 91 8.10 -3.64 -12.29
N ALA A 92 6.83 -3.90 -12.62
CA ALA A 92 6.41 -4.78 -13.71
C ALA A 92 6.38 -4.09 -15.09
N ILE A 93 6.58 -2.76 -15.17
CA ILE A 93 6.54 -2.00 -16.43
C ILE A 93 7.96 -1.81 -16.95
N ASN A 94 8.19 -1.94 -18.27
CA ASN A 94 9.50 -1.68 -18.87
C ASN A 94 9.92 -0.20 -18.67
N CYS A 95 11.16 0.06 -18.24
CA CYS A 95 11.65 1.44 -18.08
C CYS A 95 11.70 2.20 -19.40
N GLU A 96 11.80 1.54 -20.56
CA GLU A 96 11.67 2.21 -21.87
C GLU A 96 10.31 2.91 -22.04
N ILE A 97 9.25 2.37 -21.44
CA ILE A 97 7.92 2.98 -21.43
C ILE A 97 7.82 4.03 -20.31
N LEU A 98 8.34 3.74 -19.10
CA LEU A 98 8.28 4.66 -17.96
C LEU A 98 9.10 5.95 -18.17
N LEU A 99 10.26 5.83 -18.82
CA LEU A 99 11.22 6.91 -19.04
C LEU A 99 11.12 7.54 -20.43
N LYS A 100 10.02 7.27 -21.15
CA LYS A 100 9.86 7.76 -22.52
C LYS A 100 9.67 9.27 -22.53
N ASP A 101 10.59 9.99 -23.17
CA ASP A 101 10.53 11.46 -23.32
C ASP A 101 9.47 11.93 -24.35
N SER A 102 8.92 11.00 -25.13
CA SER A 102 7.89 11.29 -26.13
C SER A 102 6.50 10.90 -25.63
N THR A 103 5.46 11.42 -26.28
CA THR A 103 4.07 11.09 -25.93
C THR A 103 3.84 9.59 -26.02
N LEU A 104 3.27 9.03 -24.95
CA LEU A 104 2.84 7.63 -24.91
C LEU A 104 1.66 7.41 -25.86
N ASP A 105 1.67 6.29 -26.57
CA ASP A 105 0.51 5.84 -27.33
C ASP A 105 -0.56 5.22 -26.41
N ASP A 106 -1.75 4.93 -26.96
CA ASP A 106 -2.85 4.39 -26.18
C ASP A 106 -2.52 3.05 -25.51
N LYS A 107 -1.71 2.20 -26.15
CA LYS A 107 -1.33 0.89 -25.60
C LYS A 107 -0.33 1.03 -24.47
N GLU A 108 0.65 1.91 -24.64
CA GLU A 108 1.62 2.27 -23.60
C GLU A 108 0.90 2.86 -22.37
N TRP A 109 -0.08 3.74 -22.60
CA TRP A 109 -0.94 4.25 -21.54
C TRP A 109 -1.71 3.15 -20.81
N GLN A 110 -2.25 2.15 -21.50
CA GLN A 110 -2.91 1.02 -20.84
C GLN A 110 -1.93 0.20 -20.00
N ILE A 111 -0.68 0.03 -20.46
CA ILE A 111 0.36 -0.67 -19.69
C ILE A 111 0.70 0.11 -18.42
N ILE A 112 0.88 1.44 -18.52
CA ILE A 112 1.19 2.25 -17.34
C ILE A 112 0.08 2.17 -16.30
N LYS A 113 -1.19 2.28 -16.70
CA LYS A 113 -2.33 2.26 -15.77
C LYS A 113 -2.39 0.99 -14.89
N GLN A 114 -1.84 -0.12 -15.36
CA GLN A 114 -1.82 -1.39 -14.63
C GLN A 114 -1.00 -1.35 -13.34
N HIS A 115 -0.09 -0.39 -13.14
CA HIS A 115 0.71 -0.33 -11.92
C HIS A 115 -0.16 -0.20 -10.66
N THR A 116 -1.33 0.44 -10.73
CA THR A 116 -2.27 0.57 -9.61
C THR A 116 -2.74 -0.80 -9.13
N GLU A 117 -3.21 -1.64 -10.07
CA GLU A 117 -3.68 -2.99 -9.80
C GLU A 117 -2.54 -3.91 -9.35
N ILE A 118 -1.38 -3.81 -10.00
CA ILE A 118 -0.20 -4.61 -9.64
C ILE A 118 0.29 -4.22 -8.25
N GLY A 119 0.39 -2.93 -7.95
CA GLY A 119 0.82 -2.41 -6.66
C GLY A 119 -0.12 -2.84 -5.54
N SER A 120 -1.43 -2.72 -5.74
CA SER A 120 -2.44 -3.22 -4.81
C SER A 120 -2.29 -4.72 -4.52
N LYS A 121 -2.02 -5.55 -5.55
CA LYS A 121 -1.77 -6.99 -5.40
C LYS A 121 -0.47 -7.30 -4.65
N VAL A 122 0.60 -6.54 -4.91
CA VAL A 122 1.89 -6.70 -4.23
C VAL A 122 1.77 -6.42 -2.73
N ILE A 123 1.03 -5.37 -2.36
CA ILE A 123 0.79 -5.01 -0.97
C ILE A 123 -0.11 -6.03 -0.27
N GLY A 124 -1.13 -6.51 -0.98
CA GLY A 124 -2.05 -7.54 -0.51
C GLY A 124 -3.13 -7.03 0.45
N GLU A 125 -4.04 -7.93 0.83
CA GLU A 125 -5.31 -7.55 1.47
C GLU A 125 -5.45 -8.03 2.93
N SER A 126 -4.35 -8.35 3.61
CA SER A 126 -4.45 -8.66 5.05
C SER A 126 -4.95 -7.45 5.85
N SER A 127 -5.45 -7.69 7.06
CA SER A 127 -6.04 -6.66 7.93
C SER A 127 -5.21 -5.39 8.03
N GLU A 128 -3.89 -5.50 8.21
CA GLU A 128 -2.97 -4.35 8.29
C GLU A 128 -2.84 -3.57 6.97
N PHE A 129 -2.84 -4.26 5.83
CA PHE A 129 -2.50 -3.69 4.52
C PHE A 129 -3.72 -3.35 3.66
N LYS A 130 -4.91 -3.77 4.05
CA LYS A 130 -6.13 -3.64 3.25
C LYS A 130 -6.42 -2.19 2.84
N ASP A 131 -6.30 -1.25 3.78
CA ASP A 131 -6.56 0.17 3.50
C ASP A 131 -5.46 0.78 2.62
N ILE A 132 -4.20 0.36 2.82
CA ILE A 132 -3.05 0.77 2.01
C ILE A 132 -3.20 0.25 0.58
N SER A 133 -3.55 -1.03 0.42
CA SER A 133 -3.78 -1.65 -0.90
C SER A 133 -4.90 -0.95 -1.67
N LYS A 134 -6.02 -0.63 -1.00
CA LYS A 134 -7.09 0.18 -1.60
C LYS A 134 -6.63 1.58 -1.96
N ALA A 135 -5.84 2.21 -1.08
CA ALA A 135 -5.32 3.55 -1.32
C ALA A 135 -4.50 3.59 -2.62
N ILE A 136 -3.63 2.60 -2.79
CA ILE A 136 -2.76 2.41 -3.95
C ILE A 136 -3.55 2.03 -5.20
N LEU A 137 -4.59 1.20 -5.09
CA LEU A 137 -5.42 0.86 -6.25
C LEU A 137 -6.11 2.09 -6.86
N HIS A 138 -6.52 3.05 -6.02
CA HIS A 138 -7.39 4.15 -6.42
C HIS A 138 -6.72 5.53 -6.39
N HIS A 139 -5.40 5.63 -6.26
CA HIS A 139 -4.72 6.94 -6.12
C HIS A 139 -4.78 7.81 -7.39
N HIS A 140 -5.09 7.22 -8.55
CA HIS A 140 -5.37 7.95 -9.80
C HIS A 140 -6.86 8.15 -10.10
N GLU A 141 -7.73 7.83 -9.14
CA GLU A 141 -9.14 8.21 -9.25
C GLU A 141 -9.30 9.72 -9.15
N ARG A 142 -10.25 10.26 -9.89
CA ARG A 142 -10.49 11.70 -9.98
C ARG A 142 -11.87 12.02 -9.47
N TYR A 143 -12.01 13.17 -8.79
CA TYR A 143 -13.30 13.60 -8.23
C TYR A 143 -14.44 13.64 -9.26
N ASP A 144 -14.12 13.85 -10.55
CA ASP A 144 -15.05 13.93 -11.68
C ASP A 144 -15.43 12.57 -12.30
N GLY A 145 -14.89 11.46 -11.77
CA GLY A 145 -15.13 10.11 -12.28
C GLY A 145 -14.38 9.77 -13.58
N LYS A 146 -13.43 10.62 -13.99
CA LYS A 146 -12.59 10.38 -15.19
C LYS A 146 -11.24 9.72 -14.88
N GLY A 147 -11.05 9.30 -13.62
CA GLY A 147 -9.86 8.60 -13.17
C GLY A 147 -9.87 7.12 -13.56
N TYR A 148 -8.92 6.38 -13.02
CA TYR A 148 -8.77 4.94 -13.22
C TYR A 148 -8.30 4.28 -11.91
N PRO A 149 -8.48 2.95 -11.74
CA PRO A 149 -9.03 1.98 -12.69
C PRO A 149 -10.56 1.86 -12.72
N SER A 150 -11.26 2.33 -11.68
CA SER A 150 -12.70 2.09 -11.46
C SER A 150 -13.61 3.24 -11.88
N GLY A 151 -13.07 4.45 -12.09
CA GLY A 151 -13.87 5.62 -12.47
C GLY A 151 -14.74 6.13 -11.31
N MET A 152 -14.21 5.99 -10.09
CA MET A 152 -14.89 6.39 -8.85
C MET A 152 -15.11 7.90 -8.81
N LYS A 153 -16.22 8.34 -8.23
CA LYS A 153 -16.50 9.75 -7.96
C LYS A 153 -16.12 10.12 -6.53
N TRP A 154 -15.99 11.41 -6.28
CA TRP A 154 -15.48 12.00 -5.02
C TRP A 154 -15.71 11.19 -3.74
N ASP A 155 -16.97 10.89 -3.39
CA ASP A 155 -17.33 10.25 -2.12
C ASP A 155 -17.01 8.74 -2.08
N GLU A 156 -16.75 8.11 -3.22
CA GLU A 156 -16.38 6.70 -3.34
C GLU A 156 -14.86 6.50 -3.22
N ILE A 157 -14.08 7.54 -3.50
CA ILE A 157 -12.61 7.47 -3.48
C ILE A 157 -12.11 7.45 -2.02
N PRO A 158 -11.30 6.45 -1.62
CA PRO A 158 -10.71 6.41 -0.29
C PRO A 158 -10.01 7.72 0.06
N LEU A 159 -10.14 8.17 1.31
CA LEU A 159 -9.52 9.43 1.76
C LEU A 159 -8.01 9.42 1.48
N ILE A 160 -7.33 8.31 1.78
CA ILE A 160 -5.89 8.18 1.56
C ILE A 160 -5.54 8.25 0.06
N SER A 161 -6.34 7.66 -0.83
CA SER A 161 -6.15 7.81 -2.28
C SER A 161 -6.21 9.27 -2.72
N ARG A 162 -7.15 10.04 -2.18
CA ARG A 162 -7.26 11.49 -2.48
C ARG A 162 -6.04 12.28 -1.96
N ILE A 163 -5.52 11.89 -0.80
CA ILE A 163 -4.29 12.48 -0.24
C ILE A 163 -3.10 12.20 -1.16
N ILE A 164 -2.92 10.95 -1.62
CA ILE A 164 -1.84 10.58 -2.54
C ILE A 164 -1.96 11.35 -3.85
N CYS A 165 -3.15 11.37 -4.45
CA CYS A 165 -3.41 12.09 -5.70
C CYS A 165 -2.97 13.56 -5.63
N LEU A 166 -3.28 14.24 -4.52
CA LEU A 166 -2.89 15.63 -4.30
C LEU A 166 -1.38 15.78 -4.08
N ALA A 167 -0.77 14.89 -3.30
CA ALA A 167 0.67 14.89 -3.03
C ALA A 167 1.49 14.64 -4.32
N GLU A 168 1.08 13.67 -5.12
CA GLU A 168 1.73 13.31 -6.38
C GLU A 168 1.61 14.42 -7.43
N THR A 169 0.44 15.06 -7.51
CA THR A 169 0.23 16.24 -8.37
C THR A 169 1.16 17.38 -7.96
N PHE A 170 1.36 17.61 -6.66
CA PHE A 170 2.26 18.65 -6.18
C PHE A 170 3.73 18.34 -6.44
N ASP A 171 4.16 17.09 -6.29
CA ASP A 171 5.54 16.67 -6.57
C ASP A 171 5.92 16.74 -8.06
N SER A 172 4.92 16.64 -8.93
CA SER A 172 5.07 16.61 -10.39
C SER A 172 5.08 18.01 -11.05
N ILE A 173 4.99 19.10 -10.27
CA ILE A 173 5.00 20.50 -10.73
C ILE A 173 6.38 21.13 -10.52
#